data_AF-A0A3E0QPQ8-F1
#
_entry.id   AF-A0A3E0QPQ8-F1
#
_cell.length_a   1.000
_cell.length_b   1.000
_cell.length_c   1.000
_cell.angle_alpha   90.00
_cell.angle_beta   90.00
_cell.angle_gamma   90.00
#
_symmetry.space_group_name_H-M   'P 1'
#
loop_
_entity.id
_entity.type
_entity.pdbx_description
1 polymer ?
#
loop_
_entity_poly.entity_id
_entity_poly.type
_entity_poly.pdbx_seq_one_letter_code
_entity_poly.pdbx_strand_id
1 'polypeptide(L)'
;LYRKGEIYKATLRASRFKETFAHFGVVADEVAWTLEQRYIEETPYGQHLIEGTKETLEALTQRGYKMHIITNGFTESQTIKFTESGLKHYFDLLLCSDEVGVNKPDPKIFRAALSRTGATRKESLMIGDNLVADCVGARNQGIDQVFFNPRSLRHTEKFTFEITRIPELLEFLK
;
A
#
# COMPACT_ATOMS: atom_id res chain seq x y z
N LEU A 1 -10.01 0.01 13.45
CA LEU A 1 -9.04 -0.39 14.48
C LEU A 1 -7.59 -0.20 14.01
N TYR A 2 -6.92 -1.19 13.41
CA TYR A 2 -5.45 -1.08 13.16
C TYR A 2 -5.05 0.12 12.28
N ARG A 3 -5.72 0.32 11.13
CA ARG A 3 -5.45 1.46 10.24
C ARG A 3 -5.61 2.82 10.91
N LYS A 4 -6.49 2.93 11.92
CA LYS A 4 -6.74 4.14 12.69
C LYS A 4 -5.77 4.29 13.88
N GLY A 5 -4.85 3.35 14.07
CA GLY A 5 -3.94 3.33 15.22
C GLY A 5 -4.60 2.92 16.54
N GLU A 6 -5.83 2.40 16.51
CA GLU A 6 -6.60 2.07 17.72
C GLU A 6 -6.19 0.71 18.33
N ILE A 7 -5.52 -0.15 17.57
CA ILE A 7 -4.96 -1.42 18.05
C ILE A 7 -3.58 -1.67 17.45
N TYR A 8 -2.77 -2.50 18.12
CA TYR A 8 -1.44 -2.89 17.66
C TYR A 8 -1.46 -4.11 16.74
N LYS A 9 -0.35 -4.36 16.03
CA LYS A 9 -0.13 -5.54 15.16
C LYS A 9 -0.51 -6.84 15.89
N ALA A 10 0.04 -7.07 17.09
CA ALA A 10 -0.22 -8.28 17.87
C ALA A 10 -1.71 -8.50 18.14
N THR A 11 -2.44 -7.43 18.51
CA THR A 11 -3.89 -7.47 18.73
C THR A 11 -4.66 -7.81 17.46
N LEU A 12 -4.34 -7.16 16.33
CA LEU A 12 -4.99 -7.46 15.04
C LEU A 12 -4.79 -8.92 14.65
N ARG A 13 -3.56 -9.44 14.78
CA ARG A 13 -3.24 -10.82 14.42
C ARG A 13 -3.99 -11.82 15.30
N ALA A 14 -4.02 -11.58 16.60
CA ALA A 14 -4.72 -12.47 17.54
C ALA A 14 -6.24 -12.49 17.34
N SER A 15 -6.83 -11.40 16.84
CA SER A 15 -8.28 -11.25 16.82
C SER A 15 -8.95 -11.40 15.45
N ARG A 16 -8.29 -11.07 14.32
CA ARG A 16 -9.00 -10.93 13.03
C ARG A 16 -9.80 -12.16 12.61
N PHE A 17 -9.22 -13.35 12.73
CA PHE A 17 -9.87 -14.60 12.33
C PHE A 17 -10.81 -15.10 13.42
N LYS A 18 -10.44 -14.93 14.69
CA LYS A 18 -11.28 -15.26 15.84
C LYS A 18 -12.60 -14.47 15.82
N GLU A 19 -12.52 -13.16 15.61
CA GLU A 19 -13.68 -12.28 15.47
C GLU A 19 -14.51 -12.63 14.24
N THR A 20 -13.86 -13.04 13.13
CA THR A 20 -14.57 -13.53 11.93
C THR A 20 -15.36 -14.80 12.23
N PHE A 21 -14.79 -15.80 12.91
CA PHE A 21 -15.54 -17.00 13.30
C PHE A 21 -16.68 -16.68 14.27
N ALA A 22 -16.41 -15.83 15.27
CA ALA A 22 -17.40 -15.42 16.26
C ALA A 22 -18.59 -14.68 15.61
N HIS A 23 -18.35 -13.89 14.57
CA HIS A 23 -19.41 -13.24 13.79
C HIS A 23 -20.41 -14.23 13.19
N PHE A 24 -19.93 -15.41 12.79
CA PHE A 24 -20.77 -16.51 12.28
C PHE A 24 -21.22 -17.50 13.37
N GLY A 25 -21.04 -17.15 14.65
CA GLY A 25 -21.45 -17.99 15.79
C GLY A 25 -20.55 -19.21 16.03
N VAL A 26 -19.34 -19.23 15.49
CA VAL A 26 -18.38 -20.33 15.62
C VAL A 26 -17.30 -19.97 16.63
N VAL A 27 -17.06 -20.84 17.61
CA VAL A 27 -15.91 -20.73 18.53
C VAL A 27 -14.83 -21.70 18.07
N ALA A 28 -13.75 -21.17 17.49
CA ALA A 28 -12.69 -21.96 16.88
C ALA A 28 -11.32 -21.29 17.05
N ASP A 29 -10.95 -21.00 18.29
CA ASP A 29 -9.73 -20.23 18.62
C ASP A 29 -8.44 -20.86 18.07
N GLU A 30 -8.29 -22.18 18.18
CA GLU A 30 -7.11 -22.88 17.63
C GLU A 30 -7.06 -22.80 16.10
N VAL A 31 -8.20 -23.05 15.43
CA VAL A 31 -8.30 -22.95 13.97
C VAL A 31 -8.05 -21.52 13.50
N ALA A 32 -8.58 -20.53 14.21
CA ALA A 32 -8.35 -19.11 13.93
C ALA A 32 -6.86 -18.76 14.04
N TRP A 33 -6.18 -19.30 15.05
CA TRP A 33 -4.74 -19.10 15.21
C TRP A 33 -3.93 -19.78 14.12
N THR A 34 -4.24 -21.04 13.77
CA THR A 34 -3.61 -21.74 12.65
C THR A 34 -3.82 -20.98 11.34
N LEU A 35 -5.02 -20.46 11.11
CA LEU A 35 -5.33 -19.68 9.92
C LEU A 35 -4.55 -18.35 9.89
N GLU A 36 -4.37 -17.67 11.03
CA GLU A 36 -3.49 -16.49 11.12
C GLU A 36 -2.05 -16.82 10.75
N GLN A 37 -1.50 -17.91 11.28
CA GLN A 37 -0.12 -18.31 10.95
C GLN A 37 0.02 -18.60 9.46
N ARG A 38 -0.85 -19.46 8.91
CA ARG A 38 -0.85 -19.80 7.48
C ARG A 38 -1.10 -18.59 6.60
N TYR A 39 -1.98 -17.66 7.00
CA TYR A 39 -2.21 -16.43 6.26
C TYR A 39 -0.93 -15.59 6.13
N ILE A 40 -0.15 -15.49 7.20
CA ILE A 40 1.12 -14.75 7.21
C ILE A 40 2.23 -15.50 6.46
N GLU A 41 2.26 -16.83 6.54
CA GLU A 41 3.27 -17.67 5.90
C GLU A 41 3.02 -17.85 4.38
N GLU A 42 1.77 -17.93 3.94
CA GLU A 42 1.46 -18.32 2.56
C GLU A 42 1.13 -17.11 1.67
N THR A 43 0.35 -16.14 2.16
CA THR A 43 -0.13 -15.05 1.29
C THR A 43 0.94 -14.09 0.78
N PRO A 44 2.10 -13.91 1.43
CA PRO A 44 3.17 -13.08 0.86
C PRO A 44 3.81 -13.62 -0.42
N TYR A 45 3.65 -14.91 -0.72
CA TYR A 45 4.19 -15.54 -1.92
C TYR A 45 3.29 -15.43 -3.15
N GLY A 46 2.13 -14.78 -3.02
CA GLY A 46 1.25 -14.51 -4.16
C GLY A 46 1.92 -13.61 -5.19
N GLN A 47 2.03 -14.08 -6.43
CA GLN A 47 2.69 -13.37 -7.54
C GLN A 47 1.72 -12.64 -8.48
N HIS A 48 0.44 -12.57 -8.10
CA HIS A 48 -0.57 -11.94 -8.95
C HIS A 48 -0.35 -10.42 -9.01
N LEU A 49 -0.15 -9.91 -10.22
CA LEU A 49 -0.02 -8.49 -10.49
C LEU A 49 -1.26 -7.95 -11.17
N ILE A 50 -1.55 -6.67 -10.93
CA ILE A 50 -2.55 -5.95 -11.70
C ILE A 50 -2.07 -5.89 -13.16
N GLU A 51 -3.00 -6.07 -14.10
CA GLU A 51 -2.72 -6.05 -15.53
C GLU A 51 -1.97 -4.76 -15.94
N GLY A 52 -0.93 -4.92 -16.76
CA GLY A 52 -0.11 -3.82 -17.26
C GLY A 52 0.90 -3.22 -16.27
N THR A 53 1.03 -3.78 -15.05
CA THR A 53 1.94 -3.25 -14.03
C THR A 53 3.40 -3.29 -14.49
N LYS A 54 3.87 -4.44 -15.01
CA LYS A 54 5.29 -4.60 -15.36
C LYS A 54 5.68 -3.65 -16.49
N GLU A 55 4.85 -3.58 -17.54
CA GLU A 55 5.03 -2.73 -18.71
C GLU A 55 5.03 -1.25 -18.32
N THR A 56 4.14 -0.86 -17.40
CA THR A 56 4.06 0.52 -16.92
C THR A 56 5.29 0.89 -16.09
N LEU A 57 5.73 0.03 -15.16
CA LEU A 57 6.92 0.28 -14.36
C LEU A 57 8.20 0.35 -15.21
N GLU A 58 8.33 -0.55 -16.19
CA GLU A 58 9.44 -0.52 -17.15
C GLU A 58 9.45 0.79 -17.94
N ALA A 59 8.30 1.22 -18.48
CA ALA A 59 8.21 2.48 -19.21
C ALA A 59 8.53 3.70 -18.34
N LEU A 60 8.07 3.75 -17.08
CA LEU A 60 8.40 4.82 -16.15
C LEU A 60 9.88 4.83 -15.78
N THR A 61 10.49 3.65 -15.63
CA THR A 61 11.95 3.51 -15.41
C THR A 61 12.73 4.10 -16.58
N GLN A 62 12.35 3.75 -17.82
CA GLN A 62 12.99 4.27 -19.05
C GLN A 62 12.82 5.78 -19.21
N ARG A 63 11.72 6.36 -18.71
CA ARG A 63 11.49 7.81 -18.66
C ARG A 63 12.28 8.51 -17.53
N GLY A 64 12.98 7.76 -16.69
CA GLY A 64 13.85 8.29 -15.64
C GLY A 64 13.15 8.57 -14.30
N TYR A 65 11.91 8.09 -14.11
CA TYR A 65 11.23 8.22 -12.82
C TYR A 65 11.90 7.37 -11.75
N LYS A 66 12.02 7.94 -10.54
CA LYS A 66 12.39 7.19 -9.33
C LYS A 66 11.13 6.71 -8.64
N MET A 67 11.06 5.41 -8.38
CA MET A 67 9.87 4.77 -7.81
C MET A 67 10.16 4.23 -6.42
N HIS A 68 9.20 4.39 -5.53
CA HIS A 68 9.27 3.97 -4.14
C HIS A 68 7.93 3.38 -3.69
N ILE A 69 7.95 2.50 -2.69
CA ILE A 69 6.75 1.92 -2.08
C ILE A 69 6.59 2.50 -0.68
N ILE A 70 5.37 2.95 -0.37
CA ILE A 70 4.94 3.34 0.99
C ILE A 70 3.72 2.50 1.35
N THR A 71 3.78 1.70 2.42
CA THR A 71 2.71 0.73 2.75
C THR A 71 2.36 0.70 4.24
N ASN A 72 1.08 0.47 4.55
CA ASN A 72 0.60 0.18 5.91
C ASN A 72 0.72 -1.32 6.27
N GLY A 73 1.30 -2.12 5.38
CA GLY A 73 1.57 -3.53 5.63
C GLY A 73 2.79 -3.74 6.52
N PHE A 74 2.91 -4.96 7.04
CA PHE A 74 4.02 -5.33 7.92
C PHE A 74 5.29 -5.63 7.12
N THR A 75 6.44 -5.13 7.57
CA THR A 75 7.74 -5.33 6.90
C THR A 75 7.97 -6.79 6.52
N GLU A 76 7.80 -7.72 7.46
CA GLU A 76 7.97 -9.18 7.26
C GLU A 76 7.22 -9.68 6.01
N SER A 77 5.96 -9.30 5.84
CA SER A 77 5.13 -9.73 4.72
C SER A 77 5.43 -8.97 3.43
N GLN A 78 5.75 -7.68 3.54
CA GLN A 78 5.93 -6.82 2.38
C GLN A 78 7.29 -7.04 1.72
N THR A 79 8.33 -7.35 2.50
CA THR A 79 9.65 -7.73 1.98
C THR A 79 9.58 -9.01 1.14
N ILE A 80 8.80 -10.01 1.58
CA ILE A 80 8.58 -11.25 0.82
C ILE A 80 7.83 -10.92 -0.47
N LYS A 81 6.65 -10.28 -0.40
CA LYS A 81 5.87 -9.88 -1.59
C LYS A 81 6.70 -9.10 -2.60
N PHE A 82 7.47 -8.13 -2.10
CA PHE A 82 8.31 -7.28 -2.93
C PHE A 82 9.39 -8.07 -3.66
N THR A 83 9.96 -9.10 -3.02
CA THR A 83 10.97 -9.98 -3.63
C THR A 83 10.31 -10.97 -4.60
N GLU A 84 9.23 -11.64 -4.19
CA GLU A 84 8.59 -12.71 -4.94
C GLU A 84 7.76 -12.24 -6.13
N SER A 85 7.28 -10.99 -6.12
CA SER A 85 6.54 -10.39 -7.24
C SER A 85 7.41 -10.11 -8.47
N GLY A 86 8.73 -10.17 -8.33
CA GLY A 86 9.66 -9.77 -9.38
C GLY A 86 9.56 -8.30 -9.75
N LEU A 87 9.13 -7.44 -8.82
CA LEU A 87 9.06 -5.99 -9.00
C LEU A 87 10.19 -5.23 -8.31
N LYS A 88 10.98 -5.93 -7.48
CA LYS A 88 12.01 -5.33 -6.63
C LYS A 88 12.97 -4.38 -7.37
N HIS A 89 13.35 -4.74 -8.60
CA HIS A 89 14.32 -3.97 -9.38
C HIS A 89 13.81 -2.62 -9.89
N TYR A 90 12.51 -2.35 -9.81
CA TYR A 90 11.93 -1.06 -10.19
C TYR A 90 11.94 -0.02 -9.08
N PHE A 91 12.10 -0.42 -7.81
CA PHE A 91 11.90 0.49 -6.67
C PHE A 91 13.17 0.64 -5.83
N ASP A 92 13.54 1.90 -5.58
CA ASP A 92 14.74 2.25 -4.81
C ASP A 92 14.50 2.17 -3.29
N LEU A 93 13.24 2.22 -2.85
CA LEU A 93 12.85 2.19 -1.43
C LEU A 93 11.53 1.45 -1.23
N LEU A 94 11.50 0.59 -0.21
CA LEU A 94 10.29 0.06 0.42
C LEU A 94 10.21 0.62 1.84
N LEU A 95 9.18 1.41 2.13
CA LEU A 95 8.92 2.00 3.45
C LEU A 95 7.62 1.42 4.03
N CYS A 96 7.75 0.65 5.10
CA CYS A 96 6.62 0.10 5.84
C CYS A 96 6.25 0.98 7.05
N SER A 97 4.96 1.07 7.37
CA SER A 97 4.45 1.90 8.46
C SER A 97 4.97 1.52 9.84
N ASP A 98 5.25 0.24 10.06
CA ASP A 98 5.82 -0.29 11.30
C ASP A 98 7.28 0.17 11.53
N GLU A 99 8.05 0.43 10.46
CA GLU A 99 9.37 1.07 10.59
C GLU A 99 9.29 2.53 11.05
N VAL A 100 8.21 3.24 10.72
CA VAL A 100 8.01 4.65 11.07
C VAL A 100 7.22 4.80 12.37
N GLY A 101 6.51 3.76 12.79
CA GLY A 101 5.63 3.74 13.96
C GLY A 101 4.26 4.40 13.74
N VAL A 102 3.94 4.79 12.50
CA VAL A 102 2.63 5.37 12.13
C VAL A 102 2.15 4.88 10.78
N ASN A 103 0.84 4.78 10.62
CA ASN A 103 0.17 4.41 9.38
C ASN A 103 -0.16 5.65 8.55
N LYS A 104 -0.16 5.53 7.22
CA LYS A 104 -0.90 6.45 6.34
C LYS A 104 -2.37 6.53 6.82
N PRO A 105 -2.99 7.72 6.89
CA PRO A 105 -2.57 9.01 6.32
C PRO A 105 -1.73 9.91 7.26
N ASP A 106 -1.12 9.39 8.32
CA ASP A 106 -0.31 10.23 9.23
C ASP A 106 0.81 10.94 8.46
N PRO A 107 0.98 12.27 8.63
CA PRO A 107 1.95 13.05 7.89
C PRO A 107 3.42 12.58 8.07
N LYS A 108 3.75 11.91 9.18
CA LYS A 108 5.12 11.47 9.45
C LYS A 108 5.61 10.44 8.43
N ILE A 109 4.75 9.54 7.93
CA ILE A 109 5.19 8.53 6.96
C ILE A 109 5.55 9.13 5.60
N PHE A 110 4.77 10.12 5.13
CA PHE A 110 5.08 10.85 3.89
C PHE A 110 6.35 11.69 4.03
N ARG A 111 6.53 12.36 5.18
CA ARG A 111 7.77 13.10 5.46
C ARG A 111 8.99 12.17 5.55
N ALA A 112 8.84 11.01 6.16
CA ALA A 112 9.90 10.00 6.24
C ALA A 112 10.28 9.49 4.84
N ALA A 113 9.29 9.24 3.97
CA ALA A 113 9.54 8.86 2.58
C ALA A 113 10.35 9.93 1.83
N LEU A 114 9.85 11.18 1.80
CA LEU A 114 10.54 12.30 1.15
C LEU A 114 11.96 12.51 1.70
N SER A 115 12.14 12.41 3.02
CA SER A 115 13.45 12.55 3.64
C SER A 115 14.43 11.43 3.27
N ARG A 116 13.95 10.18 3.14
CA ARG A 116 14.81 9.03 2.79
C ARG A 116 15.17 9.01 1.30
N THR A 117 14.30 9.53 0.44
CA THR A 117 14.54 9.57 -1.01
C THR A 117 15.24 10.85 -1.46
N GLY A 118 15.25 11.89 -0.62
CA GLY A 118 15.75 13.21 -0.99
C GLY A 118 14.81 14.00 -1.91
N ALA A 119 13.63 13.45 -2.23
CA ALA A 119 12.65 14.09 -3.10
C ALA A 119 11.91 15.22 -2.38
N THR A 120 11.46 16.19 -3.16
CA THR A 120 10.57 17.26 -2.72
C THR A 120 9.11 16.93 -3.02
N ARG A 121 8.19 17.56 -2.30
CA ARG A 121 6.74 17.39 -2.54
C ARG A 121 6.33 17.74 -3.97
N LYS A 122 6.96 18.76 -4.56
CA LYS A 122 6.63 19.30 -5.89
C LYS A 122 7.04 18.39 -7.04
N GLU A 123 7.98 17.49 -6.81
CA GLU A 123 8.42 16.49 -7.81
C GLU A 123 7.92 15.09 -7.48
N SER A 124 7.05 14.95 -6.49
CA SER A 124 6.54 13.66 -6.01
C SER A 124 5.08 13.47 -6.38
N LEU A 125 4.73 12.25 -6.76
CA LEU A 125 3.37 11.80 -7.04
C LEU A 125 3.06 10.54 -6.22
N MET A 126 2.01 10.59 -5.41
CA MET A 126 1.53 9.41 -4.66
C MET A 126 0.47 8.68 -5.49
N ILE A 127 0.67 7.38 -5.72
CA ILE A 127 -0.28 6.53 -6.44
C ILE A 127 -0.81 5.47 -5.46
N GLY A 128 -2.13 5.34 -5.32
CA GLY A 128 -2.70 4.37 -4.39
C GLY A 128 -4.19 4.10 -4.59
N ASP A 129 -4.64 2.96 -4.08
CA ASP A 129 -6.03 2.50 -4.15
C ASP A 129 -6.84 2.88 -2.90
N ASN A 130 -6.18 3.38 -1.85
CA ASN A 130 -6.85 3.85 -0.66
C ASN A 130 -7.09 5.36 -0.71
N LEU A 131 -8.32 5.74 -1.02
CA LEU A 131 -8.76 7.14 -1.09
C LEU A 131 -8.31 7.99 0.12
N VAL A 132 -8.46 7.49 1.35
CA VAL A 132 -8.11 8.27 2.55
C VAL A 132 -6.62 8.17 2.86
N ALA A 133 -6.10 6.95 2.95
CA ALA A 133 -4.73 6.71 3.41
C ALA A 133 -3.71 7.24 2.40
N ASP A 134 -3.93 7.02 1.10
CA ASP A 134 -2.99 7.38 0.05
C ASP A 134 -3.26 8.79 -0.47
N CYS A 135 -4.46 9.00 -1.01
CA CYS A 135 -4.77 10.22 -1.76
C CYS A 135 -5.01 11.43 -0.85
N VAL A 136 -5.94 11.34 0.11
CA VAL A 136 -6.18 12.44 1.07
C VAL A 136 -4.94 12.66 1.94
N GLY A 137 -4.26 11.59 2.36
CA GLY A 137 -2.99 11.67 3.08
C GLY A 137 -1.92 12.47 2.34
N ALA A 138 -1.65 12.13 1.08
CA ALA A 138 -0.67 12.83 0.24
C ALA A 138 -1.07 14.28 -0.05
N ARG A 139 -2.33 14.53 -0.41
CA ARG A 139 -2.87 15.87 -0.66
C ARG A 139 -2.70 16.79 0.54
N ASN A 140 -2.95 16.30 1.75
CA ASN A 140 -2.77 17.07 2.99
C ASN A 140 -1.29 17.42 3.25
N GLN A 141 -0.35 16.72 2.62
CA GLN A 141 1.07 17.03 2.64
C GLN A 141 1.52 17.88 1.45
N GLY A 142 0.61 18.28 0.55
CA GLY A 142 0.93 19.02 -0.66
C GLY A 142 1.66 18.18 -1.71
N ILE A 143 1.45 16.87 -1.71
CA ILE A 143 1.97 15.93 -2.72
C ILE A 143 0.84 15.67 -3.71
N ASP A 144 1.14 15.73 -5.01
CA ASP A 144 0.18 15.34 -6.05
C ASP A 144 -0.16 13.87 -5.91
N GLN A 145 -1.36 13.48 -6.35
CA GLN A 145 -1.75 12.08 -6.21
C GLN A 145 -2.66 11.57 -7.33
N VAL A 146 -2.55 10.27 -7.54
CA VAL A 146 -3.38 9.50 -8.46
C VAL A 146 -4.19 8.51 -7.64
N PHE A 147 -5.52 8.62 -7.72
CA PHE A 147 -6.40 7.60 -7.17
C PHE A 147 -6.57 6.45 -8.17
N PHE A 148 -6.12 5.25 -7.80
CA PHE A 148 -6.36 4.04 -8.57
C PHE A 148 -7.72 3.44 -8.17
N ASN A 149 -8.72 3.61 -9.02
CA ASN A 149 -10.11 3.24 -8.77
C ASN A 149 -10.62 2.20 -9.79
N PRO A 150 -10.07 0.97 -9.83
CA PRO A 150 -10.43 -0.03 -10.84
C PRO A 150 -11.89 -0.48 -10.78
N ARG A 151 -12.59 -0.17 -9.68
CA ARG A 151 -14.00 -0.50 -9.46
C ARG A 151 -14.94 0.69 -9.66
N SER A 152 -14.42 1.85 -10.09
CA SER A 152 -15.19 3.09 -10.28
C SER A 152 -16.09 3.41 -9.08
N LEU A 153 -15.56 3.24 -7.86
CA LEU A 153 -16.28 3.52 -6.63
C LEU A 153 -16.64 5.01 -6.60
N ARG A 154 -17.89 5.33 -6.24
CA ARG A 154 -18.33 6.72 -6.10
C ARG A 154 -17.65 7.39 -4.91
N HIS A 155 -17.17 8.61 -5.09
CA HIS A 155 -16.63 9.46 -4.03
C HIS A 155 -16.88 10.94 -4.34
N THR A 156 -16.58 11.79 -3.36
CA THR A 156 -16.66 13.25 -3.47
C THR A 156 -15.31 13.94 -3.36
N GLU A 157 -14.24 13.18 -3.08
CA GLU A 157 -12.89 13.71 -3.01
C GLU A 157 -12.39 14.17 -4.38
N LYS A 158 -11.52 15.19 -4.37
CA LYS A 158 -10.86 15.69 -5.58
C LYS A 158 -9.42 15.20 -5.62
N PHE A 159 -8.99 14.78 -6.80
CA PHE A 159 -7.65 14.29 -7.03
C PHE A 159 -6.91 15.06 -8.14
N THR A 160 -5.58 14.94 -8.21
CA THR A 160 -4.78 15.44 -9.33
C THR A 160 -5.13 14.61 -10.57
N PHE A 161 -5.13 13.27 -10.41
CA PHE A 161 -5.62 12.33 -11.42
C PHE A 161 -6.40 11.19 -10.76
N GLU A 162 -7.26 10.55 -11.55
CA GLU A 162 -7.92 9.30 -11.22
C GLU A 162 -7.80 8.37 -12.43
N ILE A 163 -7.45 7.12 -12.18
CA ILE A 163 -7.26 6.11 -13.22
C ILE A 163 -8.00 4.83 -12.85
N THR A 164 -8.44 4.07 -13.85
CA THR A 164 -9.07 2.76 -13.63
C THR A 164 -8.14 1.59 -13.93
N ARG A 165 -7.10 1.83 -14.73
CA ARG A 165 -6.07 0.85 -15.10
C ARG A 165 -4.69 1.46 -14.96
N ILE A 166 -3.72 0.64 -14.56
CA ILE A 166 -2.34 1.07 -14.34
C ILE A 166 -1.70 1.71 -15.60
N PRO A 167 -1.91 1.20 -16.83
CA PRO A 167 -1.33 1.82 -18.03
C PRO A 167 -1.74 3.27 -18.31
N GLU A 168 -2.87 3.74 -17.75
CA GLU A 168 -3.33 5.13 -17.91
C GLU A 168 -2.32 6.14 -17.31
N LEU A 169 -1.47 5.71 -16.37
CA LEU A 169 -0.35 6.52 -15.86
C LEU A 169 0.54 7.05 -16.99
N LEU A 170 0.72 6.27 -18.06
CA LEU A 170 1.62 6.62 -19.15
C LEU A 170 1.09 7.75 -20.04
N GLU A 171 -0.20 8.10 -19.93
CA GLU A 171 -0.85 9.15 -20.70
C GLU A 171 -0.45 10.55 -20.23
N PHE A 172 -0.12 10.70 -18.94
CA PHE A 172 0.23 11.99 -18.33
C PHE A 172 1.62 12.03 -17.69
N LEU A 173 2.25 10.88 -17.39
CA LEU A 173 3.63 10.82 -16.90
C LEU A 173 4.63 10.70 -18.05
N LYS A 174 4.90 11.80 -18.74
CA LYS A 174 5.80 11.83 -19.91
C LYS A 174 7.26 11.62 -19.53
#